data_AF-A0A3M2B060-F1
#
_entry.id   AF-A0A3M2B060-F1
#
_cell.length_a   1.000
_cell.length_b   1.000
_cell.length_c   1.000
_cell.angle_alpha   90.00
_cell.angle_beta   90.00
_cell.angle_gamma   90.00
#
_symmetry.space_group_name_H-M   'P 1'
#
loop_
_entity.id
_entity.type
_entity.pdbx_description
1 polymer ?
#
loop_
_entity_poly.entity_id
_entity_poly.type
_entity_poly.pdbx_seq_one_letter_code
_entity_poly.pdbx_strand_id
1 'polypeptide(L)'
;MYPHERSLVEEMQEKPFVLIGVNSDPLERARKAVAENGLNWRSFQNQPEGAEKQISDDWKVSGWPTIVVLDADFRIRYRGHSGDEATAVAKELVAALTKQAAGE
;
A
#
# COMPACT_ATOMS: atom_id res chain seq x y z
N MET A 1 -4.96 -1.59 10.81
CA MET A 1 -4.54 -1.95 9.45
C MET A 1 -5.70 -2.52 8.64
N TYR A 2 -5.94 -3.83 8.61
CA TYR A 2 -6.81 -4.41 7.55
C TYR A 2 -8.23 -3.83 7.38
N PRO A 3 -9.00 -3.50 8.45
CA PRO A 3 -10.27 -2.80 8.27
C PRO A 3 -10.10 -1.40 7.69
N HIS A 4 -9.10 -0.65 8.18
CA HIS A 4 -8.78 0.71 7.74
C HIS A 4 -8.34 0.76 6.28
N GLU A 5 -7.42 -0.12 5.86
CA GLU A 5 -6.98 -0.20 4.47
C GLU A 5 -8.11 -0.61 3.52
N ARG A 6 -9.01 -1.51 3.95
CA ARG A 6 -10.17 -1.92 3.12
C ARG A 6 -11.08 -0.76 2.84
N SER A 7 -11.45 -0.02 3.89
CA SER A 7 -12.27 1.17 3.77
C SER A 7 -11.59 2.23 2.90
N LEU A 8 -10.27 2.39 3.01
CA LEU A 8 -9.52 3.31 2.14
C LEU A 8 -9.60 2.88 0.67
N VAL A 9 -9.39 1.60 0.36
CA VAL A 9 -9.47 1.08 -1.01
C VAL A 9 -10.88 1.23 -1.58
N GLU A 10 -11.93 1.01 -0.77
CA GLU A 10 -13.33 1.25 -1.16
C GLU A 10 -13.61 2.72 -1.41
N GLU A 11 -13.19 3.62 -0.52
CA GLU A 11 -13.37 5.08 -0.67
C GLU A 11 -12.63 5.65 -1.88
N MET A 12 -11.54 4.99 -2.28
CA MET A 12 -10.67 5.40 -3.37
C MET A 12 -10.95 4.69 -4.69
N GLN A 13 -12.03 3.91 -4.78
CA GLN A 13 -12.45 3.33 -6.05
C GLN A 13 -12.64 4.44 -7.10
N GLU A 14 -12.20 4.15 -8.33
CA GLU A 14 -12.27 5.06 -9.49
C GLU A 14 -11.44 6.35 -9.38
N LYS A 15 -10.69 6.54 -8.29
CA LYS A 15 -9.72 7.62 -8.14
C LYS A 15 -8.33 7.18 -8.64
N PRO A 16 -7.40 8.11 -8.93
CA PRO A 16 -6.01 7.77 -9.28
C PRO A 16 -5.23 7.27 -8.05
N PHE A 17 -5.63 6.14 -7.50
CA PHE A 17 -5.12 5.54 -6.29
C PHE A 17 -4.98 4.02 -6.44
N VAL A 18 -3.94 3.47 -5.86
CA VAL A 18 -3.76 2.02 -5.73
C VAL A 18 -3.10 1.70 -4.40
N LEU A 19 -3.61 0.67 -3.71
CA LEU A 19 -2.94 0.05 -2.57
C LEU A 19 -2.32 -1.27 -3.01
N ILE A 20 -1.07 -1.50 -2.63
CA ILE A 20 -0.33 -2.73 -2.93
C ILE A 20 0.27 -3.26 -1.62
N GLY A 21 -0.06 -4.50 -1.27
CA GLY A 21 0.52 -5.19 -0.13
C GLY A 21 1.81 -5.93 -0.48
N VAL A 22 2.80 -5.85 0.40
CA VAL A 22 4.00 -6.71 0.36
C VAL A 22 3.96 -7.61 1.58
N ASN A 23 3.75 -8.91 1.38
CA ASN A 23 3.57 -9.86 2.48
C ASN A 23 4.87 -10.60 2.80
N SER A 24 5.32 -10.53 4.04
CA SER A 24 6.47 -11.29 4.56
C SER A 24 6.10 -12.63 5.19
N ASP A 25 4.80 -12.94 5.30
CA ASP A 25 4.30 -14.22 5.81
C ASP A 25 4.49 -15.36 4.79
N PRO A 26 4.55 -16.63 5.24
CA PRO A 26 4.42 -17.80 4.38
C PRO A 26 3.16 -17.73 3.51
N LEU A 27 3.23 -18.21 2.27
CA LEU A 27 2.17 -18.06 1.27
C LEU A 27 0.80 -18.54 1.76
N GLU A 28 0.73 -19.69 2.43
CA GLU A 28 -0.52 -20.24 2.97
C GLU A 28 -1.14 -19.33 4.02
N ARG A 29 -0.32 -18.75 4.90
CA ARG A 29 -0.78 -17.80 5.92
C ARG A 29 -1.27 -16.51 5.28
N ALA A 30 -0.57 -16.00 4.27
CA ALA A 30 -0.97 -14.82 3.53
C ALA A 30 -2.32 -15.03 2.81
N ARG A 31 -2.50 -16.18 2.13
CA ARG A 31 -3.76 -16.54 1.46
C ARG A 31 -4.93 -16.62 2.45
N LYS A 32 -4.69 -17.25 3.61
CA LYS A 32 -5.68 -17.33 4.68
C LYS A 32 -6.06 -15.94 5.20
N ALA A 33 -5.08 -15.08 5.45
CA ALA A 33 -5.34 -13.71 5.89
C ALA A 33 -6.15 -12.90 4.86
N VAL A 34 -5.87 -13.05 3.56
CA VAL A 34 -6.65 -12.43 2.48
C VAL A 34 -8.11 -12.85 2.55
N ALA A 35 -8.38 -14.16 2.67
CA ALA A 35 -9.73 -14.71 2.71
C ALA A 35 -10.49 -14.30 3.99
N GLU A 36 -9.87 -14.47 5.16
CA GLU A 36 -10.50 -14.21 6.47
C GLU A 36 -10.80 -12.72 6.70
N ASN A 37 -9.93 -11.84 6.20
CA ASN A 37 -10.08 -10.40 6.37
C ASN A 37 -10.72 -9.71 5.17
N GLY A 38 -11.09 -10.46 4.12
CA GLY A 38 -11.71 -9.93 2.90
C GLY A 38 -10.87 -8.84 2.21
N LEU A 39 -9.55 -9.01 2.16
CA LEU A 39 -8.64 -7.97 1.64
C LEU A 39 -8.91 -7.73 0.15
N ASN A 40 -9.22 -6.48 -0.22
CA ASN A 40 -9.69 -6.11 -1.55
C ASN A 40 -8.61 -5.44 -2.43
N TRP A 41 -7.34 -5.52 -2.03
CA TRP A 41 -6.19 -5.01 -2.78
C TRP A 41 -5.24 -6.11 -3.24
N ARG A 42 -4.43 -5.79 -4.25
CA ARG A 42 -3.40 -6.69 -4.77
C ARG A 42 -2.22 -6.78 -3.82
N SER A 43 -1.62 -7.96 -3.73
CA SER A 43 -0.41 -8.17 -2.95
C SER A 43 0.56 -9.13 -3.63
N PHE A 44 1.85 -9.00 -3.33
CA PHE A 44 2.88 -9.97 -3.71
C PHE A 44 3.74 -10.34 -2.50
N GLN A 45 4.53 -11.42 -2.62
CA GLN A 45 5.42 -11.86 -1.55
C GLN A 45 6.67 -10.98 -1.47
N ASN A 46 7.09 -10.68 -0.24
CA ASN A 46 8.33 -9.95 0.06
C ASN A 46 9.56 -10.63 -0.56
N GLN A 47 9.54 -11.96 -0.60
CA GLN A 47 10.53 -12.79 -1.28
C GLN A 47 9.79 -13.99 -1.90
N PRO A 48 9.44 -13.93 -3.20
CA PRO A 48 8.86 -15.09 -3.88
C PRO A 48 9.91 -16.20 -4.03
N GLU A 49 9.45 -17.43 -4.28
CA GLU A 49 10.33 -18.58 -4.50
C GLU A 49 11.36 -18.28 -5.62
N GLY A 50 12.63 -18.54 -5.33
CA GLY A 50 13.75 -18.27 -6.25
C GLY A 50 14.27 -16.83 -6.23
N ALA A 51 13.71 -15.91 -5.45
CA ALA A 51 14.22 -14.55 -5.35
C ALA A 51 15.52 -14.48 -4.52
N GLU A 52 16.55 -13.84 -5.09
CA GLU A 52 17.85 -13.63 -4.43
C GLU A 52 17.81 -12.63 -3.28
N LYS A 53 16.84 -11.71 -3.30
CA LYS A 53 16.69 -10.63 -2.31
C LYS A 53 15.23 -10.42 -1.93
N GLN A 54 15.04 -9.86 -0.74
CA GLN A 54 13.73 -9.43 -0.26
C GLN A 54 13.49 -7.98 -0.65
N ILE A 55 12.25 -7.65 -1.02
CA ILE A 55 11.86 -6.27 -1.33
C ILE A 55 12.04 -5.38 -0.09
N SER A 56 11.81 -5.90 1.11
CA SER A 56 12.08 -5.20 2.37
C SER A 56 13.53 -4.71 2.50
N ASP A 57 14.51 -5.45 1.96
CA ASP A 57 15.93 -5.10 2.05
C ASP A 57 16.30 -3.96 1.10
N ASP A 58 15.72 -3.98 -0.10
CA ASP A 58 15.90 -2.93 -1.10
C ASP A 58 15.24 -1.62 -0.63
N TRP A 59 14.08 -1.74 0.02
CA TRP A 59 13.33 -0.59 0.55
C TRP A 59 13.79 -0.13 1.94
N LYS A 60 14.78 -0.81 2.55
CA LYS A 60 15.33 -0.52 3.88
C LYS A 60 14.27 -0.51 4.97
N VAL A 61 13.36 -1.49 4.94
CA VAL A 61 12.34 -1.70 5.96
C VAL A 61 13.02 -2.18 7.25
N SER A 62 12.82 -1.45 8.35
CA SER A 62 13.39 -1.77 9.67
C SER A 62 12.36 -2.30 10.67
N GLY A 63 11.08 -2.36 10.29
CA GLY A 63 9.99 -2.80 11.16
C GLY A 63 8.69 -3.00 10.41
N TRP A 64 7.83 -3.87 10.93
CA TRP A 64 6.52 -4.16 10.36
C TRP A 64 5.41 -3.64 11.28
N PRO A 65 4.36 -3.01 10.73
CA PRO A 65 4.19 -2.64 9.32
C PRO A 65 5.07 -1.45 8.93
N THR A 66 5.49 -1.36 7.66
CA THR A 66 6.02 -0.11 7.08
C THR A 66 5.15 0.27 5.89
N ILE A 67 4.72 1.51 5.84
CA ILE A 67 3.87 2.06 4.78
C ILE A 67 4.69 3.10 4.02
N VAL A 68 4.66 3.01 2.70
CA VAL A 68 5.30 3.99 1.81
C VAL A 68 4.24 4.54 0.86
N VAL A 69 4.12 5.86 0.81
CA VAL A 69 3.22 6.55 -0.14
C VAL A 69 4.08 7.17 -1.24
N LEU A 70 3.75 6.82 -2.48
CA LEU A 70 4.37 7.37 -3.68
C LEU A 70 3.39 8.33 -4.36
N ASP A 71 3.88 9.44 -4.90
CA ASP A 71 3.10 10.28 -5.81
C ASP A 71 3.11 9.75 -7.26
N ALA A 72 2.44 10.47 -8.17
CA ALA A 72 2.33 10.08 -9.58
C ALA A 72 3.68 10.08 -10.32
N ASP A 73 4.70 10.74 -9.78
CA ASP A 73 6.08 10.71 -10.30
C ASP A 73 6.93 9.63 -9.60
N PHE A 74 6.29 8.73 -8.85
CA PHE A 74 6.92 7.68 -8.04
C PHE A 74 7.91 8.20 -6.99
N ARG A 75 7.74 9.43 -6.52
CA ARG A 75 8.54 9.98 -5.41
C ARG A 75 7.92 9.61 -4.08
N ILE A 76 8.76 9.25 -3.11
CA ILE A 76 8.31 8.96 -1.75
C ILE A 76 7.86 10.25 -1.08
N ARG A 77 6.59 10.30 -0.69
CA ARG A 77 5.98 11.42 0.05
C ARG A 77 5.73 11.11 1.51
N TYR A 78 5.69 9.82 1.85
CA TYR A 78 5.63 9.35 3.22
C TYR A 78 6.31 8.00 3.35
N ARG A 79 7.01 7.79 4.46
CA ARG A 79 7.52 6.49 4.91
C ARG A 79 7.40 6.43 6.42
N GLY A 80 6.66 5.47 6.94
CA GLY A 80 6.48 5.32 8.39
C GLY A 80 5.59 4.15 8.78
N HIS A 81 5.28 4.09 10.07
CA HIS A 81 4.50 3.00 10.68
C HIS A 81 3.03 3.41 10.96
N SER A 82 2.70 4.70 10.82
CA SER A 82 1.34 5.21 11.03
C SER A 82 0.49 5.06 9.76
N GLY A 83 -0.61 4.32 9.88
CA GLY A 83 -1.61 4.18 8.81
C GLY A 83 -2.43 5.44 8.59
N ASP A 84 -2.69 6.21 9.65
CA ASP A 84 -3.49 7.43 9.58
C ASP A 84 -2.74 8.54 8.84
N GLU A 85 -1.45 8.73 9.15
CA GLU A 85 -0.60 9.70 8.45
C GLU A 85 -0.44 9.32 6.97
N ALA A 86 -0.19 8.04 6.69
CA ALA A 86 -0.11 7.55 5.31
C ALA A 86 -1.41 7.83 4.53
N THR A 87 -2.57 7.62 5.19
CA THR A 87 -3.89 7.85 4.60
C THR A 87 -4.13 9.32 4.31
N ALA A 88 -3.75 10.20 5.23
CA ALA A 88 -3.86 11.65 5.04
C ALA A 88 -3.04 12.10 3.83
N VAL A 89 -1.77 11.66 3.73
CA VAL A 89 -0.89 11.98 2.60
C VAL A 89 -1.45 11.42 1.28
N ALA A 90 -1.94 10.19 1.27
CA ALA A 90 -2.53 9.61 0.05
C ALA A 90 -3.78 10.38 -0.41
N LYS A 91 -4.66 10.77 0.52
CA LYS A 91 -5.85 11.60 0.23
C LYS A 91 -5.48 12.95 -0.37
N GLU A 92 -4.45 13.61 0.18
CA GLU A 92 -3.97 14.89 -0.33
C GLU A 92 -3.45 14.76 -1.77
N LEU A 93 -2.64 13.74 -2.05
CA LEU A 93 -2.09 13.50 -3.40
C LEU A 93 -3.20 13.19 -4.42
N VAL A 94 -4.17 12.35 -4.05
CA VAL A 94 -5.32 12.03 -4.91
C VAL A 94 -6.13 13.30 -5.20
N ALA A 95 -6.41 14.12 -4.19
CA ALA A 95 -7.15 15.36 -4.37
C ALA A 95 -6.42 16.33 -5.32
N ALA A 96 -5.09 16.44 -5.21
CA ALA A 96 -4.28 17.25 -6.12
C ALA A 96 -4.36 16.75 -7.57
N LEU A 97 -4.26 15.44 -7.79
CA LEU A 97 -4.37 14.83 -9.12
C LEU A 97 -5.76 15.03 -9.74
N THR A 98 -6.82 14.91 -8.94
CA THR A 98 -8.19 15.13 -9.41
C THR A 98 -8.43 16.59 -9.83
N LYS A 99 -7.91 17.56 -9.07
CA LYS A 99 -7.99 18.98 -9.45
C LYS A 99 -7.25 19.28 -10.74
N GLN A 100 -6.02 18.77 -10.87
CA GLN A 100 -5.22 18.93 -12.08
C GLN A 100 -5.92 18.34 -13.30
N ALA A 101 -6.58 17.18 -13.16
CA ALA A 101 -7.35 16.56 -14.24
C ALA A 101 -8.62 17.36 -14.61
N ALA A 102 -9.19 18.12 -13.67
CA ALA A 102 -10.35 18.98 -13.89
C ALA A 102 -10.00 20.33 -14.57
N GLY A 103 -8.71 20.66 -14.74
CA GLY A 103 -8.26 21.88 -15.38
C GLY A 103 -8.33 23.14 -14.49
N GLU A 104 -8.41 22.95 -13.17
CA GLU A 104 -8.24 23.99 -12.15
C GLU A 104 -6.77 24.14 -11.73
#